data_AF-A0A821M4K0-F1
#
_entry.id   AF-A0A821M4K0-F1
#
_cell.length_a   1.000
_cell.length_b   1.000
_cell.length_c   1.000
_cell.angle_alpha   90.00
_cell.angle_beta   90.00
_cell.angle_gamma   90.00
#
_symmetry.space_group_name_H-M   'P 1'
#
loop_
_entity.id
_entity.type
_entity.pdbx_description
1 polymer ?
#
loop_
_entity_poly.entity_id
_entity_poly.type
_entity_poly.pdbx_seq_one_letter_code
_entity_poly.pdbx_strand_id
1 'polypeptide(L)'
;MNKTGISTSAGINDFRGPTGVWTAQARGFAPPPQTVRHPEPTLTHMAFVELMRNNYLKFLVSQNCDGLHLKSVIPTNKIAELHGNSNGEACAKCGKVYYRQGHVHNYEHKTWLTGNLCTTPNCNGRLRCTTVAFTQSMPDVRLNRAIEESQLCDLSLCMGTSMRVAPACKLPAMNVDSGQKRWSLLVYVQHKLELVYINTS
;
A
#
# COMPACT_ATOMS: atom_id res chain seq x y z
N MET A 1 -1.87 10.12 1.57
CA MET A 1 -1.02 9.01 1.08
C MET A 1 0.16 8.83 2.02
N ASN A 2 0.39 7.62 2.55
CA ASN A 2 1.58 7.25 3.33
C ASN A 2 2.45 6.29 2.50
N LYS A 3 3.41 6.82 1.74
CA LYS A 3 4.55 6.08 1.17
C LYS A 3 5.72 6.16 2.13
N THR A 4 6.24 5.03 2.60
CA THR A 4 7.46 5.06 3.44
C THR A 4 8.30 3.80 3.27
N GLY A 5 9.62 3.97 3.48
CA GLY A 5 10.63 2.94 3.65
C GLY A 5 11.02 2.15 2.41
N ILE A 6 10.25 1.14 2.03
CA ILE A 6 10.76 0.05 1.18
C ILE A 6 10.99 0.46 -0.28
N SER A 7 10.44 1.60 -0.70
CA SER A 7 10.54 2.15 -2.06
C SER A 7 11.60 3.26 -2.18
N THR A 8 12.23 3.71 -1.09
CA THR A 8 13.17 4.85 -1.13
C THR A 8 14.43 4.54 -1.94
N SER A 9 14.92 3.29 -1.88
CA SER A 9 16.05 2.84 -2.70
C SER A 9 15.72 2.73 -4.20
N ALA A 10 14.45 2.83 -4.59
CA ALA A 10 14.02 2.98 -5.98
C ALA A 10 13.92 4.47 -6.42
N GLY A 11 14.38 5.41 -5.61
CA GLY A 11 14.32 6.85 -5.89
C GLY A 11 12.92 7.47 -5.69
N ILE A 12 12.04 6.78 -4.97
CA ILE A 12 10.72 7.31 -4.58
C ILE A 12 10.86 7.96 -3.20
N ASN A 13 10.62 9.27 -3.13
CA ASN A 13 10.64 9.99 -1.87
C ASN A 13 9.61 9.43 -0.88
N ASP A 14 10.02 9.26 0.37
CA ASP A 14 9.09 9.00 1.44
C ASP A 14 8.35 10.29 1.86
N PHE A 15 7.41 10.16 2.78
CA PHE A 15 6.67 11.31 3.27
C PHE A 15 7.22 11.94 4.56
N ARG A 16 7.86 11.18 5.45
CA ARG A 16 8.14 11.62 6.84
C ARG A 16 9.56 11.35 7.32
N GLY A 17 10.42 10.79 6.48
CA GLY A 17 11.85 10.64 6.79
C GLY A 17 12.55 11.99 6.88
N PRO A 18 13.87 12.00 7.13
CA PRO A 18 14.65 13.24 7.28
C PRO A 18 14.53 14.22 6.10
N THR A 19 14.33 13.68 4.90
CA THR A 19 14.12 14.39 3.63
C THR A 19 12.74 14.13 3.02
N GLY A 20 11.78 13.62 3.79
CA GLY A 20 10.45 13.26 3.31
C GLY A 20 9.63 14.47 2.85
N VAL A 21 8.62 14.23 2.01
CA VAL A 21 7.76 15.29 1.44
C VAL A 21 7.15 16.21 2.50
N TRP A 22 6.54 15.65 3.55
CA TRP A 22 5.94 16.44 4.63
C TRP A 22 7.00 17.06 5.53
N THR A 23 8.14 16.40 5.73
CA THR A 23 9.26 16.95 6.50
C THR A 23 9.82 18.19 5.84
N ALA A 24 9.98 18.18 4.51
CA ALA A 24 10.40 19.33 3.73
C ALA A 24 9.36 20.46 3.80
N GLN A 25 8.09 20.16 3.56
CA GLN A 25 7.01 21.15 3.59
C GLN A 25 6.82 21.77 4.98
N ALA A 26 6.89 20.97 6.06
CA ALA A 26 6.81 21.47 7.43
C ALA A 26 7.98 22.42 7.79
N ARG A 27 9.10 22.30 7.08
CA ARG A 27 10.26 23.20 7.18
C ARG A 27 10.22 24.37 6.19
N GLY A 28 9.14 24.52 5.42
CA GLY A 28 9.01 25.58 4.41
C GLY A 28 9.75 25.31 3.10
N PHE A 29 10.26 24.10 2.88
CA PHE A 29 10.92 23.71 1.63
C PHE A 29 9.93 23.10 0.63
N ALA A 30 10.24 23.24 -0.66
CA ALA A 30 9.55 22.49 -1.71
C ALA A 30 9.72 20.97 -1.49
N PRO A 31 8.74 20.14 -1.89
CA PRO A 31 8.91 18.70 -1.91
C PRO A 31 10.17 18.31 -2.70
N PRO A 32 10.96 17.33 -2.23
CA PRO A 32 12.09 16.84 -2.99
C PRO A 32 11.61 16.35 -4.36
N PRO A 33 12.31 16.71 -5.46
CA PRO A 33 11.95 16.23 -6.78
C PRO A 33 12.06 14.71 -6.80
N GLN A 34 11.15 14.05 -7.52
CA GLN A 34 11.29 12.64 -7.80
C GLN A 34 12.41 12.48 -8.85
N THR A 35 13.48 11.79 -8.48
CA THR A 35 14.68 11.67 -9.32
C THR A 35 14.56 10.59 -10.38
N VAL A 36 13.62 9.65 -10.21
CA VAL A 36 13.43 8.49 -11.09
C VAL A 36 12.04 8.51 -11.73
N ARG A 37 12.00 8.50 -13.07
CA ARG A 37 10.75 8.46 -13.86
C ARG A 37 10.09 7.09 -13.88
N HIS A 38 10.89 6.03 -13.90
CA HIS A 38 10.43 4.64 -13.99
C HIS A 38 11.08 3.82 -12.86
N PRO A 39 10.53 3.87 -11.64
CA PRO A 39 11.09 3.13 -10.53
C PRO A 39 10.93 1.63 -10.76
N GLU A 40 11.95 0.86 -10.36
CA GLU A 40 11.95 -0.60 -10.38
C GLU A 40 11.73 -1.16 -8.97
N PRO A 41 11.16 -2.36 -8.83
CA PRO A 41 11.06 -3.03 -7.54
C PRO A 41 12.41 -3.12 -6.83
N THR A 42 12.43 -2.77 -5.54
CA THR A 42 13.64 -2.87 -4.70
C THR A 42 13.90 -4.32 -4.27
N LEU A 43 15.08 -4.59 -3.71
CA LEU A 43 15.39 -5.90 -3.12
C LEU A 43 14.35 -6.35 -2.10
N THR A 44 13.77 -5.43 -1.32
CA THR A 44 12.70 -5.75 -0.37
C THR A 44 11.43 -6.23 -1.07
N HIS A 45 11.06 -5.62 -2.20
CA HIS A 45 9.92 -6.07 -3.00
C HIS A 45 10.17 -7.50 -3.51
N MET A 46 11.38 -7.76 -4.03
CA MET A 46 11.76 -9.09 -4.52
C MET A 46 11.85 -10.12 -3.40
N ALA A 47 12.26 -9.74 -2.19
CA ALA A 47 12.26 -10.62 -1.03
C ALA A 47 10.84 -11.06 -0.66
N PHE A 48 9.84 -10.18 -0.74
CA PHE A 48 8.44 -10.56 -0.51
C PHE A 48 7.94 -11.57 -1.55
N VAL A 49 8.34 -11.41 -2.81
CA VAL A 49 8.02 -12.38 -3.87
C VAL A 49 8.58 -13.75 -3.52
N GLU A 50 9.84 -13.81 -3.09
CA GLU A 50 10.50 -15.06 -2.75
C GLU A 50 9.90 -15.70 -1.48
N LEU A 51 9.59 -14.89 -0.47
CA LEU A 51 8.90 -15.37 0.73
C LEU A 51 7.49 -15.91 0.41
N MET A 52 6.75 -15.29 -0.52
CA MET A 52 5.46 -15.81 -0.97
C MET A 52 5.62 -17.12 -1.75
N ARG A 53 6.60 -17.21 -2.64
CA ARG A 53 6.89 -18.43 -3.41
C ARG A 53 7.23 -19.62 -2.52
N ASN A 54 8.03 -19.38 -1.48
CA ASN A 54 8.39 -20.39 -0.49
C ASN A 54 7.34 -20.54 0.62
N ASN A 55 6.15 -19.93 0.46
CA ASN A 55 5.02 -20.06 1.36
C ASN A 55 5.25 -19.53 2.80
N TYR A 56 6.25 -18.67 3.01
CA TYR A 56 6.50 -17.98 4.28
C TYR A 56 5.64 -16.72 4.45
N LEU A 57 5.39 -15.98 3.37
CA LEU A 57 4.50 -14.81 3.37
C LEU A 57 3.13 -15.19 2.80
N LYS A 58 2.08 -15.17 3.63
CA LYS A 58 0.72 -15.58 3.21
C LYS A 58 -0.06 -14.48 2.50
N PHE A 59 0.12 -13.24 2.94
CA PHE A 59 -0.60 -12.08 2.46
C PHE A 59 0.20 -10.81 2.72
N LEU A 60 0.06 -9.81 1.84
CA LEU A 60 0.71 -8.51 1.97
C LEU A 60 -0.33 -7.39 2.11
N VAL A 61 -0.20 -6.57 3.15
CA VAL A 61 -0.99 -5.35 3.30
C VAL A 61 -0.10 -4.16 3.00
N SER A 62 -0.44 -3.36 1.99
CA SER A 62 0.37 -2.22 1.57
C SER A 62 -0.37 -0.89 1.69
N GLN A 63 0.32 0.11 2.25
CA GLN A 63 -0.10 1.51 2.23
C GLN A 63 0.51 2.28 1.05
N ASN A 64 1.45 1.68 0.32
CA ASN A 64 2.10 2.31 -0.83
C ASN A 64 1.14 2.37 -2.02
N CYS A 65 1.26 3.43 -2.81
CA CYS A 65 0.51 3.60 -4.05
C CYS A 65 1.40 3.58 -5.29
N ASP A 66 2.68 3.22 -5.17
CA ASP A 66 3.66 3.31 -6.26
C ASP A 66 3.54 2.17 -7.29
N GLY A 67 2.76 1.14 -6.99
CA GLY A 67 2.53 -0.01 -7.87
C GLY A 67 3.70 -0.99 -7.95
N LEU A 68 4.76 -0.81 -7.16
CA LEU A 68 5.96 -1.64 -7.26
C LEU A 68 5.75 -3.09 -6.82
N HIS A 69 4.80 -3.35 -5.90
CA HIS A 69 4.46 -4.72 -5.51
C HIS A 69 3.87 -5.55 -6.67
N LEU A 70 2.94 -4.97 -7.43
CA LEU A 70 2.38 -5.68 -8.59
C LEU A 70 3.39 -5.76 -9.73
N LYS A 71 4.21 -4.71 -9.92
CA LYS A 71 5.33 -4.73 -10.86
C LYS A 71 6.37 -5.81 -10.51
N SER A 72 6.56 -6.10 -9.23
CA SER A 72 7.40 -7.19 -8.74
C SER A 72 6.72 -8.56 -8.85
N VAL A 73 5.59 -8.69 -9.55
CA VAL A 73 4.83 -9.93 -9.74
C VAL A 73 4.23 -10.55 -8.48
N ILE A 74 3.90 -9.74 -7.45
CA ILE A 74 3.04 -10.20 -6.36
C ILE A 74 1.61 -10.43 -6.90
N PRO A 75 1.01 -11.60 -6.67
CA PRO A 75 -0.36 -11.89 -7.13
C PRO A 75 -1.38 -10.92 -6.52
N THR A 76 -2.32 -10.44 -7.33
CA THR A 76 -3.35 -9.47 -6.89
C THR A 76 -4.31 -10.05 -5.84
N ASN A 77 -4.46 -11.38 -5.77
CA ASN A 77 -5.25 -12.06 -4.73
C ASN A 77 -4.47 -12.28 -3.41
N LYS A 78 -3.20 -11.87 -3.35
CA LYS A 78 -2.30 -12.01 -2.20
C LYS A 78 -1.86 -10.67 -1.61
N ILE A 79 -2.48 -9.57 -2.06
CA ILE A 79 -2.17 -8.21 -1.62
C ILE A 79 -3.41 -7.36 -1.43
N ALA A 80 -3.43 -6.54 -0.38
CA ALA A 80 -4.38 -5.45 -0.20
C ALA A 80 -3.67 -4.08 -0.28
N GLU A 81 -3.90 -3.35 -1.38
CA GLU A 81 -3.40 -1.98 -1.58
C GLU A 81 -4.38 -0.97 -0.98
N LEU A 82 -4.24 -0.71 0.32
CA LEU A 82 -5.19 0.06 1.13
C LEU A 82 -5.43 1.47 0.58
N HIS A 83 -4.38 2.13 0.09
CA HIS A 83 -4.49 3.47 -0.46
C HIS A 83 -4.65 3.51 -1.98
N GLY A 84 -4.83 2.35 -2.62
CA GLY A 84 -4.85 2.20 -4.07
C GLY A 84 -3.48 2.21 -4.72
N ASN A 85 -3.49 2.19 -6.05
CA ASN A 85 -2.31 1.98 -6.88
C ASN A 85 -2.29 3.03 -7.99
N SER A 86 -1.16 3.70 -8.18
CA SER A 86 -0.98 4.74 -9.21
C SER A 86 -1.19 4.24 -10.62
N ASN A 87 -1.06 2.93 -10.84
CA ASN A 87 -1.22 2.29 -12.14
C ASN A 87 -2.61 1.64 -12.27
N GLY A 88 -3.47 1.75 -11.25
CA GLY A 88 -4.77 1.11 -11.18
C GLY A 88 -5.93 2.08 -11.40
N GLU A 89 -6.89 1.69 -12.24
CA GLU A 89 -8.20 2.33 -12.39
C GLU A 89 -9.34 1.32 -12.21
N ALA A 90 -10.48 1.76 -11.68
CA ALA A 90 -11.64 0.91 -11.40
C ALA A 90 -12.91 1.46 -12.04
N CYS A 91 -13.77 0.57 -12.53
CA CYS A 91 -15.06 0.95 -13.06
C CYS A 91 -16.01 1.39 -11.94
N ALA A 92 -16.57 2.60 -12.05
CA ALA A 92 -17.53 3.11 -11.08
C ALA A 92 -18.89 2.38 -11.10
N LYS A 93 -19.16 1.54 -12.13
CA LYS A 93 -20.41 0.79 -12.28
C LYS A 93 -20.30 -0.66 -11.82
N CYS A 94 -19.27 -1.39 -12.26
CA CYS A 94 -19.13 -2.84 -11.96
C CYS A 94 -17.94 -3.18 -11.05
N GLY A 95 -17.14 -2.21 -10.63
CA GLY A 95 -16.01 -2.43 -9.73
C GLY A 95 -14.78 -3.10 -10.35
N LYS A 96 -14.83 -3.53 -11.62
CA LYS A 96 -13.67 -4.16 -12.29
C LYS A 96 -12.46 -3.23 -12.28
N VAL A 97 -11.32 -3.76 -11.83
CA VAL A 97 -10.04 -3.06 -11.74
C VAL A 97 -9.18 -3.39 -12.96
N TYR A 98 -8.49 -2.37 -13.48
CA TYR A 98 -7.55 -2.44 -14.58
C TYR A 98 -6.21 -1.89 -14.10
N TYR A 99 -5.15 -2.67 -14.27
CA TYR A 99 -3.77 -2.23 -14.01
C TYR A 99 -3.10 -1.92 -15.34
N ARG A 100 -2.47 -0.75 -15.42
CA ARG A 100 -1.78 -0.23 -16.61
C ARG A 100 -0.26 -0.33 -16.45
N GLN A 101 0.46 -0.24 -17.57
CA GLN A 101 1.93 -0.28 -17.56
C GLN A 101 2.56 0.96 -16.90
N GLY A 102 1.84 2.08 -16.86
CA GLY A 102 2.30 3.34 -16.29
C GLY A 102 1.28 3.99 -15.38
N HIS A 103 1.64 5.18 -14.90
CA HIS A 103 0.80 5.99 -14.04
C HIS A 103 -0.54 6.32 -14.74
N VAL A 104 -1.64 6.05 -14.06
CA VAL A 104 -2.98 6.46 -14.49
C VAL A 104 -3.20 7.89 -14.01
N HIS A 105 -3.33 8.80 -14.97
CA HIS A 105 -3.57 10.20 -14.67
C HIS A 105 -5.07 10.46 -14.48
N ASN A 106 -5.39 11.28 -13.46
CA ASN A 106 -6.70 11.89 -13.38
C ASN A 106 -6.85 12.89 -14.53
N TYR A 107 -7.82 12.67 -15.41
CA TYR A 107 -8.21 13.66 -16.40
C TYR A 107 -9.00 14.80 -15.76
N GLU A 108 -9.83 14.48 -14.76
CA GLU A 108 -10.70 15.44 -14.08
C GLU A 108 -10.47 15.38 -12.56
N HIS A 109 -9.74 16.36 -12.02
CA HIS A 109 -9.27 16.38 -10.62
C HIS A 109 -10.39 16.27 -9.58
N LYS A 110 -11.60 16.76 -9.88
CA LYS A 110 -12.74 16.70 -8.94
C LYS A 110 -13.39 15.32 -8.89
N THR A 111 -13.37 14.58 -10.00
CA THR A 111 -14.14 13.34 -10.15
C THR A 111 -13.27 12.08 -10.18
N TRP A 112 -11.95 12.25 -10.26
CA TRP A 112 -10.96 11.17 -10.34
C TRP A 112 -11.11 10.29 -11.59
N LEU A 113 -11.81 10.80 -12.60
CA LEU A 113 -12.06 10.07 -13.84
C LEU A 113 -10.81 10.05 -14.70
N THR A 114 -10.56 8.92 -15.35
CA THR A 114 -9.36 8.69 -16.17
C THR A 114 -9.60 8.97 -17.65
N GLY A 115 -10.85 9.20 -18.04
CA GLY A 115 -11.28 9.30 -19.45
C GLY A 115 -11.59 7.96 -20.11
N ASN A 116 -11.22 6.84 -19.48
CA ASN A 116 -11.45 5.51 -20.04
C ASN A 116 -12.84 4.94 -19.69
N LEU A 117 -13.30 3.98 -20.50
CA LEU A 117 -14.53 3.22 -20.29
C LEU A 117 -14.23 1.76 -19.95
N CYS A 118 -15.11 1.16 -19.15
CA CYS A 118 -15.04 -0.25 -18.79
C CYS A 118 -15.26 -1.15 -20.01
N THR A 119 -14.38 -2.13 -20.20
CA THR A 119 -14.44 -3.09 -21.31
C THR A 119 -15.27 -4.33 -20.99
N THR A 120 -15.86 -4.44 -19.79
CA THR A 120 -16.82 -5.50 -19.48
C THR A 120 -18.04 -5.37 -20.41
N PRO A 121 -18.46 -6.45 -21.10
CA PRO A 121 -19.64 -6.43 -21.96
C PRO A 121 -20.85 -5.80 -21.26
N ASN A 122 -21.55 -4.89 -21.95
CA ASN A 122 -22.73 -4.18 -21.45
C ASN A 122 -22.53 -3.28 -20.21
N CYS A 123 -21.28 -3.03 -19.79
CA CYS A 123 -21.02 -2.15 -18.66
C CYS A 123 -20.96 -0.68 -19.09
N ASN A 124 -19.98 -0.34 -19.95
CA ASN A 124 -19.63 1.02 -20.41
C ASN A 124 -19.47 2.07 -19.29
N GLY A 125 -19.23 1.64 -18.04
CA GLY A 125 -19.05 2.55 -16.91
C GLY A 125 -17.72 3.30 -17.00
N ARG A 126 -17.71 4.57 -16.60
CA ARG A 126 -16.49 5.39 -16.57
C ARG A 126 -15.49 4.85 -15.54
N LEU A 127 -14.20 4.87 -15.88
CA LEU A 127 -13.13 4.45 -14.98
C LEU A 127 -12.63 5.62 -14.12
N ARG A 128 -12.27 5.30 -12.87
CA ARG A 128 -11.68 6.23 -11.89
C ARG A 128 -10.34 5.72 -11.39
N CYS A 129 -9.42 6.61 -11.06
CA CYS A 129 -8.19 6.23 -10.37
C CYS A 129 -8.50 5.49 -9.07
N THR A 130 -7.70 4.47 -8.75
CA THR A 130 -7.88 3.69 -7.52
C THR A 130 -7.23 4.34 -6.30
N THR A 131 -6.33 5.30 -6.51
CA THR A 131 -5.65 6.02 -5.43
C THR A 131 -6.65 6.87 -4.66
N VAL A 132 -6.70 6.71 -3.34
CA VAL A 132 -7.63 7.48 -2.49
C VAL A 132 -6.98 8.77 -1.97
N ALA A 133 -7.74 9.86 -2.01
CA ALA A 133 -7.41 11.08 -1.28
C ALA A 133 -7.70 10.92 0.22
N PHE A 134 -7.12 11.79 1.06
CA PHE A 134 -7.33 11.74 2.52
C PHE A 134 -8.80 11.88 2.96
N THR A 135 -9.62 12.55 2.16
CA THR A 135 -11.04 12.77 2.44
C THR A 135 -11.95 11.67 1.89
N GLN A 136 -11.38 10.65 1.24
CA GLN A 136 -12.13 9.55 0.66
C GLN A 136 -12.06 8.32 1.56
N SER A 137 -13.19 7.63 1.71
CA SER A 137 -13.23 6.32 2.36
C SER A 137 -12.39 5.31 1.59
N MET A 138 -11.68 4.47 2.35
CA MET A 138 -10.99 3.31 1.81
C MET A 138 -12.00 2.33 1.21
N PRO A 139 -11.74 1.70 0.05
CA PRO A 139 -12.68 0.72 -0.49
C PRO A 139 -12.82 -0.48 0.45
N ASP A 140 -14.05 -0.76 0.88
CA ASP A 140 -14.37 -1.79 1.88
C ASP A 140 -13.78 -3.15 1.53
N VAL A 141 -13.78 -3.55 0.25
CA VAL A 141 -13.28 -4.85 -0.19
C VAL A 141 -11.80 -5.07 0.17
N ARG A 142 -10.95 -4.05 -0.01
CA ARG A 142 -9.51 -4.16 0.28
C ARG A 142 -9.24 -4.14 1.78
N LEU A 143 -9.98 -3.29 2.50
CA LEU A 143 -9.85 -3.19 3.93
C LEU A 143 -10.34 -4.45 4.62
N ASN A 144 -11.52 -4.97 4.24
CA ASN A 144 -12.09 -6.21 4.78
C ASN A 144 -11.13 -7.38 4.56
N ARG A 145 -10.55 -7.50 3.35
CA ARG A 145 -9.56 -8.56 3.11
C ARG A 145 -8.32 -8.40 3.99
N ALA A 146 -7.83 -7.18 4.18
CA ALA A 146 -6.71 -6.93 5.06
C ALA A 146 -7.04 -7.24 6.54
N ILE A 147 -8.26 -6.97 6.98
CA ILE A 147 -8.76 -7.32 8.33
C ILE A 147 -8.80 -8.84 8.49
N GLU A 148 -9.43 -9.56 7.55
CA GLU A 148 -9.51 -11.03 7.57
C GLU A 148 -8.13 -11.67 7.68
N GLU A 149 -7.19 -11.27 6.81
CA GLU A 149 -5.84 -11.84 6.78
C GLU A 149 -5.04 -11.46 8.03
N SER A 150 -5.25 -10.25 8.56
CA SER A 150 -4.63 -9.83 9.82
C SER A 150 -5.19 -10.61 11.01
N GLN A 151 -6.48 -10.95 11.01
CA GLN A 151 -7.11 -11.80 12.03
C GLN A 151 -6.79 -13.28 11.89
N LEU A 152 -6.23 -13.73 10.77
CA LEU A 152 -5.84 -15.13 10.56
C LEU A 152 -4.36 -15.38 10.82
N CYS A 153 -3.52 -14.35 10.68
CA CYS A 153 -2.07 -14.51 10.78
C CYS A 153 -1.59 -14.86 12.19
N ASP A 154 -0.53 -15.64 12.25
CA ASP A 154 0.23 -15.96 13.48
C ASP A 154 1.37 -14.98 13.72
N LEU A 155 1.88 -14.35 12.66
CA LEU A 155 2.87 -13.29 12.70
C LEU A 155 2.50 -12.14 11.74
N SER A 156 2.46 -10.91 12.27
CA SER A 156 2.39 -9.69 11.46
C SER A 156 3.73 -8.96 11.48
N LEU A 157 4.28 -8.64 10.30
CA LEU A 157 5.54 -7.92 10.14
C LEU A 157 5.32 -6.56 9.48
N CYS A 158 5.60 -5.48 10.21
CA CYS A 158 5.49 -4.12 9.68
C CYS A 158 6.86 -3.59 9.25
N MET A 159 6.99 -3.27 7.96
CA MET A 159 8.24 -2.77 7.37
C MET A 159 8.03 -1.42 6.70
N GLY A 160 8.93 -0.47 6.99
CA GLY A 160 8.95 0.81 6.29
C GLY A 160 7.69 1.65 6.50
N THR A 161 7.03 1.56 7.65
CA THR A 161 5.81 2.33 7.97
C THR A 161 5.95 2.99 9.33
N SER A 162 5.51 4.24 9.45
CA SER A 162 5.46 4.92 10.75
C SER A 162 4.25 4.51 11.60
N MET A 163 3.34 3.70 11.05
CA MET A 163 2.17 3.17 11.76
C MET A 163 1.26 4.23 12.42
N ARG A 164 1.05 5.39 11.77
CA ARG A 164 0.27 6.51 12.34
C ARG A 164 -1.15 6.66 11.83
N VAL A 165 -1.51 5.99 10.74
CA VAL A 165 -2.78 6.27 10.04
C VAL A 165 -3.71 5.08 10.15
N ALA A 166 -4.85 5.31 10.78
CA ALA A 166 -5.95 4.36 10.83
C ALA A 166 -6.67 4.29 9.47
N PRO A 167 -7.26 3.13 9.12
CA PRO A 167 -7.30 1.88 9.90
C PRO A 167 -6.01 1.05 9.79
N ALA A 168 -5.11 1.36 8.85
CA ALA A 168 -3.93 0.55 8.54
C ALA A 168 -3.03 0.28 9.76
N CYS A 169 -2.89 1.26 10.67
CA CYS A 169 -2.07 1.09 11.87
C CYS A 169 -2.61 0.07 12.89
N LYS A 170 -3.90 -0.28 12.81
CA LYS A 170 -4.55 -1.23 13.73
C LYS A 170 -4.44 -2.68 13.27
N LEU A 171 -4.31 -2.89 11.96
CA LEU A 171 -4.35 -4.23 11.35
C LEU A 171 -3.34 -5.20 11.99
N PRO A 172 -2.08 -4.82 12.25
CA PRO A 172 -1.09 -5.78 12.75
C PRO A 172 -1.37 -6.31 14.14
N ALA A 173 -2.23 -5.67 14.95
CA ALA A 173 -2.59 -6.14 16.29
C ALA A 173 -3.86 -7.02 16.29
N MET A 174 -4.60 -7.08 15.18
CA MET A 174 -5.88 -7.82 15.11
C MET A 174 -5.70 -9.34 15.25
N ASN A 175 -4.50 -9.86 15.01
CA ASN A 175 -4.17 -11.26 15.28
C ASN A 175 -4.15 -11.54 16.79
N VAL A 176 -3.64 -10.60 17.60
CA VAL A 176 -3.50 -10.75 19.06
C VAL A 176 -4.86 -10.71 19.77
N ASP A 177 -5.77 -9.84 19.32
CA ASP A 177 -7.13 -9.69 19.87
C ASP A 177 -8.02 -10.95 19.70
N SER A 178 -7.57 -11.97 18.95
CA SER A 178 -8.33 -13.19 18.68
C SER A 178 -8.17 -14.30 19.73
N GLY A 179 -7.41 -14.08 20.82
CA GLY A 179 -7.23 -15.05 21.90
C GLY A 179 -6.33 -16.26 21.58
N GLN A 180 -5.55 -16.22 20.49
CA GLN A 180 -4.52 -17.23 20.16
C GLN A 180 -3.13 -16.61 20.34
N LYS A 181 -2.12 -17.41 20.73
CA LYS A 181 -0.71 -16.95 20.83
C LYS A 181 -0.20 -16.52 19.46
N ARG A 182 -0.23 -15.22 19.19
CA ARG A 182 0.08 -14.61 17.90
C ARG A 182 0.96 -13.40 18.12
N TRP A 183 1.81 -13.11 17.14
CA TRP A 183 2.92 -12.17 17.28
C TRP A 183 2.76 -11.01 16.32
N SER A 184 3.08 -9.80 16.78
CA SER A 184 3.12 -8.62 15.93
C SER A 184 4.48 -7.97 16.10
N LEU A 185 5.24 -7.85 15.02
CA LEU A 185 6.57 -7.29 14.99
C LEU A 185 6.60 -6.03 14.14
N LEU A 186 6.90 -4.90 14.77
CA LEU A 186 7.26 -3.68 14.06
C LEU A 186 8.77 -3.65 13.84
N VAL A 187 9.24 -3.56 12.59
CA VAL A 187 10.67 -3.44 12.30
C VAL A 187 10.98 -2.05 11.76
N TYR A 188 11.68 -1.26 12.57
CA TYR A 188 12.13 0.08 12.20
C TYR A 188 13.59 0.06 11.74
N VAL A 189 13.83 -0.12 10.45
CA VAL A 189 15.19 -0.09 9.88
C VAL A 189 15.54 1.35 9.50
N GLN A 190 15.83 2.20 10.48
CA GLN A 190 16.60 3.42 10.18
C GLN A 190 17.59 3.79 11.29
N HIS A 191 17.27 3.68 12.59
CA HIS A 191 18.28 3.87 13.66
C HIS A 191 18.02 3.12 14.99
N LYS A 192 17.01 2.24 15.08
CA LYS A 192 16.74 1.39 16.27
C LYS A 192 15.74 0.31 15.90
N LEU A 193 16.06 -0.96 16.15
CA LEU A 193 15.07 -2.04 16.15
C LEU A 193 14.22 -1.86 17.42
N GLU A 194 13.00 -1.38 17.29
CA GLU A 194 12.01 -1.42 18.38
C GLU A 194 11.08 -2.62 18.16
N LEU A 195 11.34 -3.71 18.89
CA LEU A 195 10.37 -4.77 19.08
C LEU A 195 9.19 -4.21 19.89
N VAL A 196 8.11 -3.82 19.21
CA VAL A 196 6.83 -3.59 19.89
C VAL A 196 6.24 -4.97 20.20
N TYR A 197 6.55 -5.47 21.39
CA TYR A 197 6.03 -6.74 21.90
C TYR A 197 4.58 -6.53 22.38
N ILE A 198 3.61 -6.92 21.56
CA ILE A 198 2.22 -7.04 22.03
C ILE A 198 2.01 -8.51 22.40
N ASN A 199 2.18 -8.83 23.69
CA ASN A 199 1.81 -10.11 24.25
C ASN A 199 0.55 -9.90 25.09
N THR A 200 -0.58 -10.36 24.57
CA THR A 200 -1.75 -10.58 25.41
C THR A 200 -1.62 -11.97 25.99
N SER A 201 -1.17 -12.02 27.25
CA SER A 201 -1.31 -13.18 28.14
C SER A 201 -2.74 -13.68 28.21
#